data_AF-A0A538HCE8-F1
#
_entry.id   AF-A0A538HCE8-F1
#
_cell.length_a   1.000
_cell.length_b   1.000
_cell.length_c   1.000
_cell.angle_alpha   90.00
_cell.angle_beta   90.00
_cell.angle_gamma   90.00
#
_symmetry.space_group_name_H-M   'P 1'
#
loop_
_entity.id
_entity.type
_entity.pdbx_description
1 polymer ?
#
loop_
_entity_poly.entity_id
_entity_poly.type
_entity_poly.pdbx_seq_one_letter_code
_entity_poly.pdbx_strand_id
1 'polypeptide(L)'
;MRRVGLSSIPGGRRTLAVAGILCVVLLAVAATPQLLGSDVRRAFGGLEHARPVWLWAAAVGFLAALLCNAWVWRSGIQLCGGRIDRVRAVACYGVGSLVNTALPARVGDAARIALFSRSFGRARDRYWTAGSVFGAIGAARALVLAVLVVVGAALGALPLWPVLVLGGLVGVAVVVAWFARGRRARRHVAHA
;
A
#
# COMPACT_ATOMS: atom_id res chain seq x y z
N MET A 1 7.06 -34.57 -12.08
CA MET A 1 6.09 -34.59 -10.96
C MET A 1 6.83 -34.87 -9.65
N ARG A 2 7.11 -33.87 -8.81
CA ARG A 2 7.67 -34.05 -7.46
C ARG A 2 6.63 -33.59 -6.44
N ARG A 3 6.26 -34.51 -5.54
CA ARG A 3 5.27 -34.30 -4.47
C ARG A 3 5.72 -33.15 -3.57
N VAL A 4 4.91 -32.11 -3.48
CA VAL A 4 5.04 -31.05 -2.48
C VAL A 4 4.55 -31.63 -1.16
N GLY A 5 5.49 -31.91 -0.26
CA GLY A 5 5.20 -32.30 1.12
C GLY A 5 4.49 -31.17 1.85
N LEU A 6 3.21 -31.38 2.11
CA LEU A 6 2.42 -30.64 3.09
C LEU A 6 2.84 -31.10 4.49
N SER A 7 3.88 -30.51 5.06
CA SER A 7 4.14 -30.63 6.50
C SER A 7 4.96 -29.46 7.04
N SER A 8 4.45 -28.92 8.15
CA SER A 8 4.99 -27.84 9.01
C SER A 8 4.79 -26.39 8.53
N ILE A 9 3.58 -25.85 8.74
CA ILE A 9 3.41 -24.41 8.98
C ILE A 9 3.38 -24.18 10.50
N PRO A 10 4.51 -23.93 11.17
CA PRO A 10 4.47 -23.35 12.50
C PRO A 10 4.11 -21.86 12.36
N GLY A 11 2.81 -21.54 12.43
CA GLY A 11 2.35 -20.15 12.47
C GLY A 11 0.90 -19.86 12.04
N GLY A 12 0.25 -20.75 11.28
CA GLY A 12 -1.04 -20.45 10.64
C GLY A 12 -2.14 -20.03 11.61
N ARG A 13 -2.27 -20.71 12.76
CA ARG A 13 -3.28 -20.41 13.79
C ARG A 13 -3.06 -19.06 14.48
N ARG A 14 -1.81 -18.71 14.77
CA ARG A 14 -1.46 -17.40 15.37
C ARG A 14 -1.69 -16.25 14.39
N THR A 15 -1.35 -16.43 13.11
CA THR A 15 -1.58 -15.41 12.08
C THR A 15 -3.08 -15.19 11.82
N LEU A 16 -3.87 -16.26 11.80
CA LEU A 16 -5.33 -16.17 11.71
C LEU A 16 -5.95 -15.50 12.95
N ALA A 17 -5.49 -15.86 14.15
CA ALA A 17 -5.95 -15.22 15.38
C ALA A 17 -5.63 -13.72 15.41
N VAL A 18 -4.41 -13.33 15.02
CA VAL A 18 -4.00 -11.92 14.93
C VAL A 18 -4.82 -11.16 13.88
N ALA A 19 -5.07 -11.76 12.71
CA ALA A 19 -5.92 -11.17 11.68
C ALA A 19 -7.38 -11.00 12.16
N GLY A 20 -7.91 -12.00 12.86
CA GLY A 20 -9.25 -11.95 13.47
C GLY A 20 -9.36 -10.87 14.54
N ILE A 21 -8.37 -10.78 15.45
CA ILE A 21 -8.31 -9.75 16.49
C ILE A 21 -8.23 -8.35 15.85
N LEU A 22 -7.41 -8.17 14.81
CA LEU A 22 -7.33 -6.90 14.08
C LEU A 22 -8.67 -6.53 13.43
N CYS A 23 -9.38 -7.48 12.81
CA CYS A 23 -10.73 -7.23 12.28
C CYS A 23 -11.71 -6.81 13.38
N VAL A 24 -11.69 -7.48 14.54
CA VAL A 24 -12.57 -7.15 15.68
C VAL A 24 -12.26 -5.76 16.24
N VAL A 25 -10.98 -5.42 16.41
CA VAL A 25 -10.55 -4.09 16.87
C VAL A 25 -11.01 -3.00 15.89
N LEU A 26 -10.94 -3.25 14.59
CA LEU A 26 -11.40 -2.28 13.58
C LEU A 26 -12.91 -2.09 13.60
N LEU A 27 -13.67 -3.18 13.73
CA LEU A 27 -15.12 -3.11 13.89
C LEU A 27 -15.48 -2.35 15.17
N ALA A 28 -14.76 -2.57 16.27
CA ALA A 28 -14.96 -1.87 17.52
C ALA A 28 -14.65 -0.36 17.40
N VAL A 29 -13.52 0.02 16.80
CA VAL A 29 -13.14 1.42 16.58
C VAL A 29 -14.12 2.13 15.64
N ALA A 30 -14.54 1.49 14.54
CA ALA A 30 -15.55 2.03 13.64
C ALA A 30 -16.93 2.20 14.31
N ALA A 31 -17.25 1.36 15.29
CA ALA A 31 -18.48 1.44 16.08
C ALA A 31 -18.38 2.40 17.27
N THR A 32 -17.22 2.99 17.56
CA THR A 32 -17.02 3.85 18.73
C THR A 32 -17.56 5.26 18.44
N PRO A 33 -18.70 5.69 19.04
CA PRO A 33 -19.37 6.94 18.67
C PRO A 33 -18.71 8.19 19.28
N GLN A 34 -17.70 8.02 20.12
CA GLN A 34 -17.18 9.07 21.01
C GLN A 34 -16.21 10.06 20.33
N LEU A 35 -15.76 9.81 19.08
CA LEU A 35 -14.84 10.69 18.36
C LEU A 35 -15.49 11.56 17.27
N LEU A 36 -16.70 11.22 16.79
CA LEU A 36 -17.31 11.79 15.56
C LEU A 36 -18.84 11.95 15.65
N GLY A 37 -19.37 12.18 16.87
CA GLY A 37 -20.76 11.92 17.26
C GLY A 37 -21.90 12.46 16.36
N SER A 38 -21.74 13.60 15.68
CA SER A 38 -22.75 14.13 14.74
C SER A 38 -22.61 13.55 13.33
N ASP A 39 -21.39 13.37 12.84
CA ASP A 39 -21.13 12.87 11.48
C ASP A 39 -21.36 11.36 11.38
N VAL A 40 -21.08 10.62 12.46
CA VAL A 40 -21.36 9.19 12.55
C VAL A 40 -22.86 8.91 12.55
N ARG A 41 -23.66 9.69 13.30
CA ARG A 41 -25.13 9.54 13.24
C ARG A 41 -25.69 9.88 11.86
N ARG A 42 -25.19 10.92 11.19
CA ARG A 42 -25.58 11.22 9.81
C ARG A 42 -25.17 10.13 8.83
N ALA A 43 -23.97 9.56 8.99
CA ALA A 43 -23.52 8.45 8.18
C ALA A 43 -24.41 7.21 8.38
N PHE A 44 -24.76 6.85 9.62
CA PHE A 44 -25.67 5.75 9.91
C PHE A 44 -27.10 5.99 9.39
N GLY A 45 -27.63 7.21 9.50
CA GLY A 45 -28.92 7.56 8.89
C GLY A 45 -28.90 7.48 7.35
N GLY A 46 -27.75 7.79 6.74
CA GLY A 46 -27.52 7.57 5.31
C GLY A 46 -27.43 6.09 4.93
N LEU A 47 -26.89 5.22 5.80
CA LEU A 47 -26.84 3.77 5.60
C LEU A 47 -28.23 3.13 5.60
N GLU A 48 -29.16 3.63 6.41
CA GLU A 48 -30.54 3.15 6.46
C GLU A 48 -31.27 3.29 5.12
N HIS A 49 -30.91 4.32 4.34
CA HIS A 49 -31.47 4.60 3.01
C HIS A 49 -30.59 4.06 1.87
N ALA A 50 -29.42 3.51 2.17
CA ALA A 50 -28.48 3.04 1.17
C ALA A 50 -28.91 1.68 0.61
N ARG A 51 -28.91 1.53 -0.71
CA ARG A 51 -29.21 0.23 -1.33
C ARG A 51 -28.09 -0.76 -1.01
N PRO A 52 -28.41 -1.95 -0.45
CA PRO A 52 -27.41 -2.90 0.05
C PRO A 52 -26.49 -3.43 -1.06
N VAL A 53 -26.96 -3.46 -2.32
CA VAL A 53 -26.14 -3.88 -3.46
C VAL A 53 -24.89 -3.01 -3.65
N TRP A 54 -24.98 -1.70 -3.43
CA TRP A 54 -23.85 -0.78 -3.57
C TRP A 54 -22.89 -0.87 -2.39
N LEU A 55 -23.39 -1.17 -1.20
CA LEU A 55 -22.56 -1.43 -0.02
C LEU A 55 -21.71 -2.69 -0.22
N TRP A 56 -22.33 -3.77 -0.72
CA TRP A 56 -21.60 -4.99 -1.07
C TRP A 56 -20.60 -4.78 -2.21
N ALA A 57 -20.98 -4.05 -3.25
CA ALA A 57 -20.06 -3.72 -4.34
C ALA A 57 -18.85 -2.91 -3.84
N ALA A 58 -19.06 -1.92 -2.97
CA ALA A 58 -17.98 -1.16 -2.35
C ALA A 58 -17.09 -2.03 -1.46
N ALA A 59 -17.68 -2.91 -0.64
CA ALA A 59 -16.94 -3.83 0.22
C ALA A 59 -16.07 -4.81 -0.59
N VAL A 60 -16.65 -5.42 -1.63
CA VAL A 60 -15.92 -6.33 -2.53
C VAL A 60 -14.82 -5.59 -3.28
N GLY A 61 -15.11 -4.39 -3.80
CA GLY A 61 -14.13 -3.55 -4.47
C GLY A 61 -12.96 -3.18 -3.55
N PHE A 62 -13.26 -2.82 -2.31
CA PHE A 62 -12.25 -2.51 -1.29
C PHE A 62 -11.37 -3.73 -0.97
N LEU A 63 -11.97 -4.91 -0.75
CA LEU A 63 -11.23 -6.15 -0.49
C LEU A 63 -10.38 -6.56 -1.69
N ALA A 64 -10.94 -6.49 -2.90
CA ALA A 64 -10.20 -6.77 -4.13
C ALA A 64 -9.00 -5.83 -4.26
N ALA A 65 -9.19 -4.53 -4.04
CA ALA A 65 -8.10 -3.56 -4.07
C ALA A 65 -7.02 -3.88 -3.01
N LEU A 66 -7.41 -4.24 -1.79
CA LEU A 66 -6.47 -4.62 -0.72
C LEU A 66 -5.65 -5.84 -1.12
N LEU A 67 -6.29 -6.88 -1.66
CA LEU A 67 -5.63 -8.11 -2.11
C LEU A 67 -4.71 -7.83 -3.30
N CYS A 68 -5.17 -7.11 -4.33
CA CYS A 68 -4.33 -6.73 -5.46
C CYS A 68 -3.06 -6.01 -5.00
N ASN A 69 -3.19 -5.07 -4.07
CA ASN A 69 -2.04 -4.33 -3.56
C ASN A 69 -1.08 -5.20 -2.73
N ALA A 70 -1.61 -6.12 -1.91
CA ALA A 70 -0.78 -7.09 -1.20
C ALA A 70 -0.03 -8.02 -2.17
N TRP A 71 -0.65 -8.40 -3.29
CA TRP A 71 -0.04 -9.21 -4.33
C TRP A 71 1.05 -8.45 -5.09
N VAL A 72 0.83 -7.19 -5.44
CA VAL A 72 1.84 -6.34 -6.09
C VAL A 72 3.11 -6.26 -5.24
N TRP A 73 2.95 -6.03 -3.92
CA TRP A 73 4.08 -6.06 -2.99
C TRP A 73 4.76 -7.43 -2.94
N ARG A 74 3.98 -8.51 -2.82
CA ARG A 74 4.51 -9.87 -2.82
C ARG A 74 5.32 -10.17 -4.09
N SER A 75 4.81 -9.81 -5.26
CA SER A 75 5.49 -10.02 -6.53
C SER A 75 6.78 -9.21 -6.63
N GLY A 76 6.75 -7.92 -6.26
CA GLY A 76 7.96 -7.09 -6.25
C GLY A 76 9.04 -7.64 -5.32
N ILE A 77 8.65 -8.08 -4.13
CA ILE A 77 9.57 -8.70 -3.17
C ILE A 77 10.14 -10.03 -3.70
N GLN A 78 9.33 -10.86 -4.35
CA GLN A 78 9.78 -12.12 -4.97
C GLN A 78 10.73 -11.90 -6.13
N LEU A 79 10.48 -10.89 -6.96
CA LEU A 79 11.38 -10.50 -8.06
C LEU A 79 12.75 -10.05 -7.54
N CYS A 80 12.80 -9.44 -6.36
CA CYS A 80 14.05 -9.06 -5.70
C CYS A 80 14.70 -10.21 -4.89
N GLY A 81 14.22 -11.45 -5.01
CA GLY A 81 14.77 -12.63 -4.32
C GLY A 81 14.26 -12.83 -2.88
N GLY A 82 13.31 -12.02 -2.41
CA GLY A 82 12.68 -12.18 -1.11
C GLY A 82 11.63 -13.30 -1.11
N ARG A 83 11.45 -13.97 0.03
CA ARG A 83 10.44 -15.04 0.16
C ARG A 83 9.36 -14.63 1.16
N ILE A 84 8.13 -14.47 0.66
CA ILE A 84 6.96 -14.17 1.49
C ILE A 84 5.74 -14.97 1.03
N ASP A 85 5.07 -15.58 2.00
CA ASP A 85 3.82 -16.30 1.79
C ASP A 85 2.65 -15.32 1.54
N ARG A 86 1.58 -15.80 0.88
CA ARG A 86 0.39 -15.00 0.55
C ARG A 86 -0.28 -14.46 1.80
N VAL A 87 -0.47 -15.28 2.83
CA VAL A 87 -1.15 -14.87 4.06
C VAL A 87 -0.35 -13.77 4.77
N ARG A 88 0.97 -13.95 4.84
CA ARG A 88 1.87 -12.96 5.44
C ARG A 88 1.89 -11.65 4.66
N ALA A 89 1.86 -11.69 3.33
CA ALA A 89 1.79 -10.48 2.51
C ALA A 89 0.50 -9.68 2.75
N VAL A 90 -0.64 -10.37 2.83
CA VAL A 90 -1.94 -9.74 3.16
C VAL A 90 -1.91 -9.16 4.58
N ALA A 91 -1.39 -9.90 5.55
CA ALA A 91 -1.27 -9.41 6.93
C ALA A 91 -0.36 -8.17 7.03
N CYS A 92 0.82 -8.20 6.40
CA CYS A 92 1.74 -7.06 6.40
C CYS A 92 1.13 -5.83 5.71
N TYR A 93 0.44 -6.02 4.58
CA TYR A 93 -0.24 -4.94 3.87
C TYR A 93 -1.43 -4.39 4.68
N GLY A 94 -2.21 -5.28 5.29
CA GLY A 94 -3.31 -4.97 6.18
C GLY A 94 -2.83 -4.11 7.35
N VAL A 95 -1.88 -4.60 8.15
CA VAL A 95 -1.31 -3.85 9.29
C VAL A 95 -0.81 -2.47 8.84
N GLY A 96 -0.07 -2.38 7.74
CA GLY A 96 0.38 -1.10 7.20
C GLY A 96 -0.76 -0.15 6.82
N SER A 97 -1.87 -0.68 6.31
CA SER A 97 -3.06 0.13 6.00
C SER A 97 -3.77 0.64 7.25
N LEU A 98 -3.79 -0.16 8.32
CA LEU A 98 -4.40 0.23 9.58
C LEU A 98 -3.58 1.27 10.33
N VAL A 99 -2.26 1.11 10.32
CA VAL A 99 -1.34 2.14 10.80
C VAL A 99 -1.58 3.44 10.03
N ASN A 100 -1.80 3.38 8.71
CA ASN A 100 -2.10 4.58 7.92
C ASN A 100 -3.46 5.20 8.25
N THR A 101 -4.45 4.42 8.68
CA THR A 101 -5.76 4.93 9.12
C THR A 101 -5.66 5.58 10.51
N ALA A 102 -4.87 5.00 11.41
CA ALA A 102 -4.74 5.47 12.79
C ALA A 102 -3.73 6.62 12.97
N LEU A 103 -2.73 6.71 12.10
CA LEU A 103 -1.64 7.69 12.21
C LEU A 103 -1.55 8.58 10.96
N PRO A 104 -1.58 9.92 11.11
CA PRO A 104 -1.32 10.84 10.02
C PRO A 104 0.14 10.74 9.55
N ALA A 105 0.44 11.31 8.37
CA ALA A 105 1.79 11.40 7.77
C ALA A 105 2.39 10.11 7.18
N ARG A 106 1.58 9.20 6.62
CA ARG A 106 2.05 8.02 5.86
C ARG A 106 2.94 7.05 6.65
N VAL A 107 2.83 7.03 7.97
CA VAL A 107 3.55 6.08 8.84
C VAL A 107 3.29 4.63 8.43
N GLY A 108 2.09 4.36 7.89
CA GLY A 108 1.75 3.06 7.33
C GLY A 108 2.67 2.60 6.19
N ASP A 109 3.19 3.51 5.37
CA ASP A 109 4.14 3.15 4.30
C ASP A 109 5.49 2.71 4.87
N ALA A 110 5.98 3.40 5.90
CA ALA A 110 7.17 2.98 6.63
C ALA A 110 6.96 1.60 7.31
N ALA A 111 5.79 1.38 7.89
CA ALA A 111 5.42 0.08 8.47
C ALA A 111 5.40 -1.03 7.41
N ARG A 112 4.85 -0.78 6.22
CA ARG A 112 4.90 -1.74 5.10
C ARG A 112 6.35 -2.06 4.72
N ILE A 113 7.19 -1.05 4.50
CA ILE A 113 8.61 -1.25 4.17
C ILE A 113 9.31 -2.08 5.26
N ALA A 114 9.08 -1.76 6.54
CA ALA A 114 9.70 -2.46 7.66
C ALA A 114 9.20 -3.91 7.83
N LEU A 115 7.92 -4.17 7.60
CA LEU A 115 7.33 -5.50 7.70
C LEU A 115 7.74 -6.39 6.52
N PHE A 116 7.76 -5.84 5.31
CA PHE A 116 8.19 -6.55 4.11
C PHE A 116 9.71 -6.72 4.04
N SER A 117 10.54 -5.82 4.59
CA SER A 117 12.00 -6.04 4.59
C SER A 117 12.44 -7.30 5.34
N ARG A 118 11.61 -7.79 6.27
CA ARG A 118 11.83 -9.05 7.00
C ARG A 118 11.75 -10.30 6.10
N SER A 119 11.34 -10.20 4.84
CA SER A 119 11.36 -11.32 3.88
C SER A 119 12.71 -11.55 3.21
N PHE A 120 13.67 -10.63 3.36
CA PHE A 120 15.03 -10.72 2.80
C PHE A 120 16.08 -11.25 3.80
N GLY A 121 15.65 -11.81 4.95
CA GLY A 121 16.56 -12.36 5.96
C GLY A 121 17.47 -11.32 6.64
N ARG A 122 18.72 -11.70 6.92
CA ARG A 122 19.77 -10.85 7.54
C ARG A 122 20.59 -10.04 6.53
N ALA A 123 20.18 -9.96 5.26
CA ALA A 123 20.88 -9.16 4.26
C ALA A 123 20.96 -7.68 4.69
N ARG A 124 22.16 -7.09 4.58
CA ARG A 124 22.45 -5.70 5.01
C ARG A 124 21.59 -4.68 4.27
N ASP A 125 21.22 -4.98 3.02
CA ASP A 125 20.51 -4.06 2.12
C ASP A 125 18.97 -4.26 2.11
N ARG A 126 18.41 -5.07 3.01
CA ARG A 126 16.98 -5.45 3.01
C ARG A 126 16.01 -4.27 2.99
N TYR A 127 16.34 -3.17 3.68
CA TYR A 127 15.49 -1.98 3.74
C TYR A 127 15.58 -1.17 2.46
N TRP A 128 16.77 -1.14 1.84
CA TRP A 128 16.99 -0.48 0.56
C TRP A 128 16.20 -1.18 -0.54
N THR A 129 16.26 -2.52 -0.60
CA THR A 129 15.52 -3.31 -1.58
C THR A 129 14.01 -3.23 -1.38
N ALA A 130 13.52 -3.32 -0.13
CA ALA A 130 12.10 -3.15 0.16
C ALA A 130 11.63 -1.72 -0.17
N GLY A 131 12.46 -0.71 0.12
CA GLY A 131 12.21 0.69 -0.22
C GLY A 131 12.17 0.93 -1.73
N SER A 132 13.06 0.31 -2.51
CA SER A 132 13.04 0.44 -3.97
C SER A 132 11.82 -0.21 -4.60
N VAL A 133 11.35 -1.35 -4.07
CA VAL A 133 10.09 -1.98 -4.48
C VAL A 133 8.91 -1.02 -4.22
N PHE A 134 8.85 -0.42 -3.03
CA PHE A 134 7.84 0.59 -2.72
C PHE A 134 7.90 1.78 -3.67
N GLY A 135 9.10 2.30 -3.93
CA GLY A 135 9.32 3.40 -4.88
C GLY A 135 8.82 3.08 -6.29
N ALA A 136 9.12 1.86 -6.79
CA ALA A 136 8.65 1.42 -8.10
C ALA A 136 7.12 1.30 -8.18
N ILE A 137 6.48 0.73 -7.16
CA ILE A 137 5.02 0.63 -7.09
C ILE A 137 4.39 2.02 -7.01
N GLY A 138 4.97 2.92 -6.20
CA GLY A 138 4.53 4.31 -6.07
C GLY A 138 4.61 5.05 -7.40
N ALA A 139 5.71 4.91 -8.14
CA ALA A 139 5.89 5.51 -9.45
C ALA A 139 4.87 4.98 -10.47
N ALA A 140 4.63 3.66 -10.50
CA ALA A 140 3.62 3.07 -11.38
C ALA A 140 2.21 3.61 -11.09
N ARG A 141 1.83 3.72 -9.82
CA ARG A 141 0.54 4.30 -9.42
C ARG A 141 0.45 5.78 -9.78
N ALA A 142 1.51 6.55 -9.54
CA ALA A 142 1.55 7.96 -9.88
C ALA A 142 1.37 8.17 -11.39
N LEU A 143 2.00 7.33 -12.22
CA LEU A 143 1.84 7.37 -13.67
C LEU A 143 0.40 7.05 -14.11
N VAL A 144 -0.20 5.99 -13.56
CA VAL A 144 -1.61 5.65 -13.83
C VAL A 144 -2.54 6.78 -13.43
N LEU A 145 -2.35 7.36 -12.23
CA LEU A 145 -3.16 8.50 -11.77
C LEU A 145 -2.96 9.73 -12.63
N ALA A 146 -1.73 10.03 -13.07
CA ALA A 146 -1.45 11.13 -13.97
C ALA A 146 -2.16 10.95 -15.32
N VAL A 147 -2.13 9.75 -15.90
CA VAL A 147 -2.87 9.43 -17.13
C VAL A 147 -4.37 9.62 -16.93
N LEU A 148 -4.94 9.12 -15.83
CA LEU A 148 -6.36 9.30 -15.53
C LEU A 148 -6.75 10.77 -15.39
N VAL A 149 -5.90 11.59 -14.76
CA VAL A 149 -6.14 13.03 -14.62
C VAL A 149 -6.08 13.74 -15.98
N VAL A 150 -5.10 13.40 -16.83
CA VAL A 150 -4.99 13.97 -18.18
C VAL A 150 -6.21 13.62 -19.03
N VAL A 151 -6.64 12.35 -19.00
CA VAL A 151 -7.85 11.90 -19.72
C VAL A 151 -9.10 12.60 -19.17
N GLY A 152 -9.25 12.68 -17.85
CA GLY A 152 -10.38 13.37 -17.22
C GLY A 152 -10.43 14.87 -17.55
N ALA A 153 -9.28 15.53 -17.63
CA ALA A 153 -9.18 16.92 -18.06
C ALA A 153 -9.52 17.08 -19.57
N ALA A 154 -9.02 16.17 -20.42
CA ALA A 154 -9.33 16.18 -21.86
C ALA A 154 -10.83 15.96 -22.14
N LEU A 155 -11.51 15.20 -21.28
CA LEU A 155 -12.96 14.96 -21.35
C LEU A 155 -13.78 16.07 -20.66
N GLY A 156 -13.14 17.12 -20.12
CA GLY A 156 -13.83 18.22 -19.43
C GLY A 156 -14.40 17.86 -18.05
N ALA A 157 -14.10 16.67 -17.52
CA ALA A 157 -14.57 16.21 -16.21
C ALA A 157 -13.77 16.80 -15.04
N LEU A 158 -12.59 17.38 -15.29
CA LEU A 158 -11.73 17.97 -14.28
C LEU A 158 -11.31 19.40 -14.65
N PRO A 159 -11.25 20.34 -13.69
CA PRO A 159 -10.64 21.64 -13.92
C PRO A 159 -9.14 21.48 -14.28
N LEU A 160 -8.54 22.44 -15.00
CA LEU A 160 -7.17 22.32 -15.52
C LEU A 160 -6.06 22.51 -14.46
N TRP A 161 -6.35 23.19 -13.36
CA TRP A 161 -5.35 23.49 -12.32
C TRP A 161 -4.69 22.26 -11.65
N PRO A 162 -5.38 21.12 -11.38
CA PRO A 162 -4.75 19.92 -10.84
C PRO A 162 -3.76 19.30 -11.83
N VAL A 163 -4.01 19.43 -13.14
CA VAL A 163 -3.10 18.97 -14.20
C VAL A 163 -1.80 19.77 -14.14
N LEU A 164 -1.89 21.09 -13.98
CA LEU A 164 -0.72 21.97 -13.86
C LEU A 164 0.09 21.69 -12.58
N VAL A 165 -0.58 21.47 -11.44
CA VAL A 165 0.08 21.12 -10.17
C VAL A 165 0.78 19.75 -10.26
N LEU A 166 0.11 18.74 -10.82
CA LEU A 166 0.70 17.41 -11.01
C LEU A 166 1.86 17.45 -12.01
N GLY A 167 1.72 18.19 -13.11
CA GLY A 167 2.79 18.41 -14.07
C GLY A 167 4.01 19.07 -13.43
N GLY A 168 3.79 20.09 -12.60
CA GLY A 168 4.85 20.75 -11.83
C GLY A 168 5.56 19.79 -10.86
N LEU A 169 4.81 18.98 -10.10
CA LEU A 169 5.39 17.98 -9.20
C LEU A 169 6.20 16.91 -9.93
N VAL A 170 5.71 16.42 -11.07
CA VAL A 170 6.44 15.48 -11.92
C VAL A 170 7.73 16.13 -12.46
N GLY A 171 7.66 17.38 -12.91
CA GLY A 171 8.83 18.14 -13.35
C GLY A 171 9.88 18.24 -12.25
N VAL A 172 9.49 18.62 -11.03
CA VAL A 172 10.40 18.66 -9.86
C VAL A 172 11.00 17.29 -9.58
N ALA A 173 10.20 16.22 -9.60
CA ALA A 173 10.69 14.87 -9.36
C ALA A 173 11.71 14.42 -10.42
N VAL A 174 11.48 14.73 -11.71
CA VAL A 174 12.41 14.46 -12.81
C VAL A 174 13.72 15.23 -12.61
N VAL A 175 13.63 16.51 -12.26
CA VAL A 175 14.80 17.36 -11.99
C VAL A 175 15.61 16.79 -10.81
N VAL A 176 14.96 16.45 -9.70
CA VAL A 176 15.62 15.83 -8.53
C VAL A 176 16.27 14.49 -8.92
N ALA A 177 15.57 13.66 -9.69
CA ALA A 177 16.12 12.39 -10.17
C ALA A 177 17.34 12.59 -11.08
N TRP A 178 17.31 13.59 -11.96
CA TRP A 178 18.42 13.96 -12.84
C TRP A 178 19.64 14.42 -12.04
N PHE A 179 19.45 15.34 -11.10
CA PHE A 179 20.52 15.79 -10.20
C PHE A 179 21.06 14.66 -9.31
N ALA A 180 20.20 13.76 -8.84
CA ALA A 180 20.63 12.59 -8.05
C ALA A 180 21.43 11.58 -8.88
N ARG A 181 21.10 11.37 -10.16
CA ARG A 181 21.91 10.55 -11.09
C ARG A 181 23.29 11.14 -11.30
N GLY A 182 23.38 12.46 -11.48
CA GLY A 182 24.66 13.17 -11.61
C GLY A 182 25.59 13.03 -10.40
N ARG A 183 25.03 12.83 -9.19
CA ARG A 183 25.83 12.65 -7.95
C ARG A 183 26.30 11.20 -7.73
N ARG A 184 25.61 10.18 -8.25
CA ARG A 184 26.07 8.77 -8.13
C ARG A 184 27.28 8.48 -9.02
N ALA A 185 27.37 9.11 -10.19
CA ALA A 185 28.51 8.95 -11.09
C ALA A 185 29.84 9.48 -10.51
N ARG A 186 29.80 10.45 -9.57
CA ARG A 186 31.01 11.02 -8.95
C ARG A 186 31.52 10.27 -7.70
N ARG A 187 30.84 9.23 -7.23
CA ARG A 187 31.28 8.41 -6.08
C ARG A 187 31.96 7.09 -6.44
N HIS A 188 32.17 6.81 -7.74
CA HIS A 188 33.09 5.76 -8.20
C HIS A 188 34.49 6.33 -8.44
N VAL A 189 35.09 6.95 -7.42
CA VAL A 189 36.52 7.27 -7.43
C VAL A 189 37.17 6.50 -6.29
N ALA A 190 37.98 5.53 -6.70
CA ALA A 190 39.13 4.90 -6.04
C ALA A 190 38.96 4.28 -4.63
N HIS A 191 38.90 2.94 -4.59
CA HIS A 191 39.77 2.16 -3.70
C HIS A 191 40.47 1.11 -4.58
N ALA A 192 41.67 1.46 -5.01
CA ALA A 192 42.72 0.51 -5.38
C ALA A 192 43.51 0.17 -4.11
#